data_AF-A0A9E2UPZ8-F1
#
_entry.id   AF-A0A9E2UPZ8-F1
#
_cell.length_a   1.000
_cell.length_b   1.000
_cell.length_c   1.000
_cell.angle_alpha   90.00
_cell.angle_beta   90.00
_cell.angle_gamma   90.00
#
_symmetry.space_group_name_H-M   'P 1'
#
loop_
_entity.id
_entity.type
_entity.pdbx_description
1 polymer ?
#
loop_
_entity_poly.entity_id
_entity_poly.type
_entity_poly.pdbx_seq_one_letter_code
_entity_poly.pdbx_strand_id
1 'polypeptide(L)'
;RLEELEKRLKALADNGGNKAAVADPAIAELRGRIAALENRPASSAPPAAPAPPVASPSPSPETEKEVADLQRQIEALRATLQTLDQRVASQREQAKSLSDTLSARGTSEQKVLQAARAAATIGVAARISFALDLGAPFSADLALLGPLIQGDAKLGEIVAQLQPYAEAGVVSRAALAAEFPAVAKAALAQDLADDSFGERVLGKLRNLVSLRRVGDVPGDSVDAKIARAEVALKQGNLTQAVALMKSLPANVASAVAPWLAKAEAHLATEQAVDRLSAYAVQLLGQSR
;
A
#
# COMPACT_ATOMS: atom_id res chain seq x y z
N ARG A 1 13.12 -0.92 23.20
CA ARG A 1 14.08 -0.44 22.17
C ARG A 1 13.60 0.85 21.48
N LEU A 2 12.30 1.00 21.16
CA LEU A 2 11.75 2.26 20.65
C LEU A 2 11.75 3.40 21.69
N GLU A 3 11.39 3.11 22.95
CA GLU A 3 11.44 4.12 24.03
C GLU A 3 12.85 4.65 24.32
N GLU A 4 13.87 3.79 24.20
CA GLU A 4 15.28 4.15 24.36
C GLU A 4 15.74 5.10 23.23
N LEU A 5 15.19 4.91 22.03
CA LEU A 5 15.49 5.75 20.86
C LEU A 5 14.78 7.10 20.98
N GLU A 6 13.52 7.14 21.40
CA GLU A 6 12.82 8.40 21.68
C GLU A 6 13.52 9.20 22.79
N LYS A 7 13.96 8.53 23.86
CA LYS A 7 14.70 9.17 24.95
C LYS A 7 16.04 9.75 24.47
N ARG A 8 16.76 9.04 23.60
CA ARG A 8 18.01 9.53 22.98
C ARG A 8 17.78 10.65 21.98
N LEU A 9 16.69 10.62 21.21
CA LEU A 9 16.36 11.65 20.23
C LEU A 9 15.92 12.94 20.92
N LYS A 10 15.17 12.83 22.03
CA LYS A 10 14.82 13.97 22.89
C LYS A 10 16.05 14.59 23.56
N ALA A 11 16.97 13.76 24.05
CA ALA A 11 18.25 14.23 24.60
C ALA A 11 19.15 14.91 23.54
N LEU A 12 19.14 14.45 22.28
CA LEU A 12 19.85 15.11 21.19
C LEU A 12 19.18 16.40 20.74
N ALA A 13 17.85 16.46 20.74
CA ALA A 13 17.07 17.66 20.43
C ALA A 13 17.28 18.76 21.48
N ASP A 14 17.30 18.40 22.77
CA ASP A 14 17.63 19.35 23.84
C ASP A 14 19.10 19.80 23.79
N ASN A 15 20.03 18.90 23.46
CA ASN A 15 21.45 19.26 23.35
C ASN A 15 21.76 20.07 22.07
N GLY A 16 21.03 19.85 20.97
CA GLY A 16 21.11 20.64 19.73
C GLY A 16 20.43 21.99 19.85
N GLY A 17 19.27 22.06 20.53
CA GLY A 17 18.56 23.29 20.85
C GLY A 17 19.34 24.18 21.81
N ASN A 18 19.97 23.61 22.83
CA ASN A 18 20.80 24.35 23.79
C ASN A 18 22.16 24.79 23.22
N LYS A 19 22.60 24.25 22.06
CA LYS A 19 23.85 24.64 21.38
C LYS A 19 23.60 25.58 20.18
N ALA A 20 22.39 25.59 19.63
CA ALA A 20 21.95 26.53 18.59
C ALA A 20 21.26 27.78 19.15
N ALA A 21 20.66 27.72 20.35
CA ALA A 21 20.06 28.87 21.03
C ALA A 21 21.05 29.71 21.83
N VAL A 22 22.26 29.20 22.08
CA VAL A 22 23.38 30.02 22.53
C VAL A 22 23.99 30.67 21.28
N ALA A 23 23.32 31.72 20.81
CA ALA A 23 24.00 32.75 20.03
C ALA A 23 25.26 33.11 20.81
N ASP A 24 26.40 32.70 20.27
CA ASP A 24 27.70 32.63 20.92
C ASP A 24 27.93 33.88 21.79
N PRO A 25 28.02 33.77 23.14
CA PRO A 25 28.22 34.93 24.01
C PRO A 25 29.48 35.69 23.63
N ALA A 26 30.45 35.00 22.99
CA ALA A 26 31.63 35.59 22.39
C ALA A 26 31.30 36.55 21.23
N ILE A 27 30.31 36.26 20.38
CA ILE A 27 29.90 37.16 19.27
C ILE A 27 29.14 38.37 19.81
N ALA A 28 28.31 38.20 20.84
CA ALA A 28 27.62 39.30 21.51
C ALA A 28 28.62 40.23 22.24
N GLU A 29 29.60 39.66 22.93
CA GLU A 29 30.68 40.40 23.59
C GLU A 29 31.56 41.15 22.58
N LEU A 30 31.90 40.52 21.45
CA LEU A 30 32.67 41.15 20.38
C LEU A 30 31.91 42.31 19.72
N ARG A 31 30.60 42.18 19.47
CA ARG A 31 29.77 43.29 18.97
C ARG A 31 29.68 44.43 19.99
N GLY A 32 29.57 44.13 21.28
CA GLY A 32 29.57 45.13 22.35
C GLY A 32 30.89 45.91 22.42
N ARG A 33 32.04 45.24 22.26
CA ARG A 33 33.36 45.87 22.26
C ARG A 33 33.59 46.75 21.05
N ILE A 34 33.12 46.35 19.87
CA ILE A 34 33.21 47.16 18.65
C ILE A 34 32.34 48.43 18.78
N ALA A 35 31.10 48.31 19.24
CA ALA A 35 30.22 49.46 19.44
C ALA A 35 30.75 50.44 20.52
N ALA A 36 31.41 49.93 21.57
CA ALA A 36 32.03 50.77 22.60
C ALA A 36 33.27 51.54 22.09
N LEU A 37 34.00 50.98 21.11
CA LEU A 37 35.13 51.64 20.47
C LEU A 37 34.66 52.68 19.43
N GLU A 38 33.61 52.37 18.66
CA GLU A 38 33.02 53.31 17.69
C GLU A 38 32.34 54.52 18.37
N ASN A 39 31.77 54.33 19.57
CA ASN A 39 31.12 55.40 20.34
C ASN A 39 32.03 56.15 21.31
N ARG A 40 33.36 55.92 21.32
CA ARG A 40 34.27 56.71 22.18
C ARG A 40 34.38 58.12 21.58
N PRO A 41 33.79 59.16 22.20
CA PRO A 41 33.89 60.51 21.66
C PRO A 41 35.35 60.95 21.78
N ALA A 42 35.93 61.48 20.70
CA ALA A 42 37.17 62.22 20.78
C ALA A 42 36.97 63.33 21.81
N SER A 43 37.66 63.26 22.94
CA SER A 43 37.52 64.21 24.04
C SER A 43 37.88 65.61 23.54
N SER A 44 36.84 66.39 23.23
CA SER A 44 36.90 67.80 22.87
C SER A 44 37.30 68.62 24.09
N ALA A 45 38.46 69.26 24.02
CA ALA A 45 38.89 70.30 24.97
C ALA A 45 38.06 71.60 24.80
N PRO A 46 37.68 72.32 25.88
CA PRO A 46 37.00 73.63 25.79
C PRO A 46 37.97 74.83 25.62
N PRO A 47 37.47 76.05 25.30
CA PRO A 47 37.91 76.80 24.12
C PRO A 47 38.89 77.96 24.40
N ALA A 48 39.76 78.23 23.43
CA ALA A 48 40.36 79.55 23.22
C ALA A 48 40.41 79.82 21.70
N ALA A 49 39.92 80.98 21.26
CA ALA A 49 40.03 81.51 19.90
C ALA A 49 40.84 82.84 19.95
N PRO A 50 41.45 83.38 18.85
CA PRO A 50 41.30 83.02 17.43
C PRO A 50 42.58 82.95 16.52
N ALA A 51 42.63 81.93 15.63
CA ALA A 51 43.14 81.82 14.21
C ALA A 51 44.60 82.18 13.76
N PRO A 52 45.09 81.79 12.55
CA PRO A 52 45.26 80.48 11.83
C PRO A 52 46.71 80.33 11.20
N PRO A 53 47.08 79.47 10.21
CA PRO A 53 46.52 78.22 9.66
C PRO A 53 47.53 77.00 9.70
N VAL A 54 47.00 75.79 9.43
CA VAL A 54 47.68 74.53 9.01
C VAL A 54 48.97 74.06 9.73
N ALA A 55 48.81 73.05 10.58
CA ALA A 55 49.70 71.90 10.61
C ALA A 55 48.90 70.67 11.05
N SER A 56 48.78 69.67 10.17
CA SER A 56 48.21 68.37 10.48
C SER A 56 48.90 67.80 11.74
N PRO A 57 48.17 67.31 12.76
CA PRO A 57 48.81 66.63 13.86
C PRO A 57 49.50 65.38 13.30
N SER A 58 50.81 65.31 13.45
CA SER A 58 51.55 64.06 13.19
C SER A 58 50.98 62.98 14.12
N PRO A 59 50.71 61.76 13.64
CA PRO A 59 50.20 60.71 14.50
C PRO A 59 51.19 60.47 15.63
N SER A 60 50.70 60.48 16.87
CA SER A 60 51.51 60.11 18.03
C SER A 60 51.88 58.62 17.91
N PRO A 61 53.07 58.19 18.37
CA PRO A 61 53.53 56.80 18.28
C PRO A 61 52.62 55.78 18.99
N GLU A 62 51.69 56.25 19.82
CA GLU A 62 50.63 55.45 20.46
C GLU A 62 49.52 55.06 19.47
N THR A 63 49.11 55.98 18.58
CA THR A 63 48.10 55.69 17.55
C THR A 63 48.59 54.68 16.51
N GLU A 64 49.87 54.73 16.13
CA GLU A 64 50.45 53.73 15.20
C GLU A 64 50.50 52.32 15.81
N LYS A 65 50.75 52.20 17.12
CA LYS A 65 50.72 50.91 17.83
C LYS A 65 49.30 50.35 17.93
N GLU A 66 48.30 51.17 18.23
CA GLU A 66 46.89 50.73 18.25
C GLU A 66 46.44 50.24 16.87
N VAL A 67 46.81 50.94 15.79
CA VAL A 67 46.49 50.52 14.40
C VAL A 67 47.14 49.17 14.07
N ALA A 68 48.40 48.96 14.45
CA ALA A 68 49.09 47.69 14.22
C ALA A 68 48.47 46.52 15.00
N ASP A 69 48.02 46.73 16.24
CA ASP A 69 47.33 45.70 17.02
C ASP A 69 45.92 45.41 16.49
N LEU A 70 45.20 46.43 16.03
CA LEU A 70 43.91 46.23 15.35
C LEU A 70 44.07 45.45 14.04
N GLN A 71 45.11 45.70 13.26
CA GLN A 71 45.41 44.93 12.05
C GLN A 71 45.65 43.45 12.36
N ARG A 72 46.45 43.13 13.39
CA ARG A 72 46.66 41.74 13.83
C ARG A 72 45.37 41.09 14.31
N GLN A 73 44.53 41.82 15.04
CA GLN A 73 43.22 41.31 15.48
C GLN A 73 42.30 41.02 14.30
N ILE A 74 42.28 41.86 13.26
CA ILE A 74 41.51 41.64 12.03
C ILE A 74 42.01 40.39 11.28
N GLU A 75 43.33 40.21 11.16
CA GLU A 75 43.90 39.00 10.55
C GLU A 75 43.57 37.73 11.33
N ALA A 76 43.65 37.79 12.67
CA ALA A 76 43.24 36.70 13.53
C ALA A 76 41.74 36.39 13.37
N LEU A 77 40.88 37.42 13.30
CA LEU A 77 39.45 37.25 13.08
C LEU A 77 39.17 36.58 11.72
N ARG A 78 39.85 37.02 10.65
CA ARG A 78 39.73 36.44 9.31
C ARG A 78 40.13 34.97 9.29
N ALA A 79 41.25 34.62 9.93
CA ALA A 79 41.68 33.23 10.04
C ALA A 79 40.65 32.37 10.82
N THR A 80 40.04 32.96 11.85
CA THR A 80 39.00 32.30 12.65
C THR A 80 37.73 32.08 11.84
N LEU A 81 37.27 33.08 11.08
CA LEU A 81 36.13 33.00 10.16
C LEU A 81 36.35 31.94 9.08
N GLN A 82 37.53 31.90 8.47
CA GLN A 82 37.86 30.91 7.45
C GLN A 82 37.84 29.48 8.03
N THR A 83 38.34 29.31 9.26
CA THR A 83 38.28 28.04 10.00
C THR A 83 36.83 27.64 10.34
N LEU A 84 36.01 28.60 10.75
CA LEU A 84 34.59 28.39 11.02
C LEU A 84 33.83 27.98 9.76
N ASP A 85 34.05 28.65 8.63
CA ASP A 85 33.45 28.30 7.35
C ASP A 85 33.81 26.87 6.93
N GLN A 86 35.08 26.50 7.10
CA GLN A 86 35.54 25.14 6.77
C GLN A 86 34.91 24.08 7.70
N ARG A 87 34.73 24.41 8.99
CA ARG A 87 34.01 23.56 9.95
C ARG A 87 32.53 23.43 9.58
N VAL A 88 31.86 24.51 9.23
CA VAL A 88 30.44 24.50 8.83
C VAL A 88 30.26 23.70 7.53
N ALA A 89 31.16 23.84 6.55
CA ALA A 89 31.16 23.03 5.34
C ALA A 89 31.31 21.53 5.66
N SER A 90 32.26 21.17 6.53
CA SER A 90 32.45 19.78 6.94
C SER A 90 31.25 19.19 7.69
N GLN A 91 30.59 19.99 8.55
CA GLN A 91 29.39 19.57 9.26
C GLN A 91 28.20 19.37 8.32
N ARG A 92 28.04 20.23 7.30
CA ARG A 92 26.99 20.06 6.28
C ARG A 92 27.17 18.76 5.50
N GLU A 93 28.40 18.42 5.13
CA GLU A 93 28.68 17.17 4.42
C GLU A 93 28.40 15.94 5.30
N GLN A 94 28.81 15.98 6.57
CA GLN A 94 28.49 14.91 7.52
C GLN A 94 26.97 14.76 7.72
N ALA A 95 26.24 15.86 7.91
CA ALA A 95 24.79 15.85 8.04
C ALA A 95 24.11 15.27 6.79
N LYS A 96 24.60 15.62 5.59
CA LYS A 96 24.11 15.07 4.33
C LYS A 96 24.34 13.56 4.25
N SER A 97 25.55 13.09 4.56
CA SER A 97 25.85 11.65 4.56
C SER A 97 25.02 10.84 5.58
N LEU A 98 24.74 11.43 6.75
CA LEU A 98 23.88 10.81 7.77
C LEU A 98 22.43 10.77 7.30
N SER A 99 21.95 11.84 6.66
CA SER A 99 20.63 11.87 6.04
C SER A 99 20.51 10.79 4.96
N ASP A 100 21.48 10.68 4.06
CA ASP A 100 21.46 9.71 2.96
C ASP A 100 21.49 8.26 3.48
N THR A 101 22.31 7.98 4.51
CA THR A 101 22.36 6.65 5.13
C THR A 101 21.08 6.29 5.91
N LEU A 102 20.46 7.24 6.60
CA LEU A 102 19.17 7.05 7.26
C LEU A 102 18.05 6.81 6.26
N SER A 103 18.00 7.58 5.16
CA SER A 103 17.05 7.37 4.07
C SER A 103 17.24 6.01 3.42
N ALA A 104 18.46 5.62 3.08
CA ALA A 104 18.76 4.31 2.50
C ALA A 104 18.34 3.17 3.45
N ARG A 105 18.66 3.27 4.75
CA ARG A 105 18.25 2.28 5.74
C ARG A 105 16.73 2.20 5.87
N GLY A 106 16.05 3.34 5.96
CA GLY A 106 14.59 3.41 6.03
C GLY A 106 13.91 2.75 4.83
N THR A 107 14.41 2.99 3.61
CA THR A 107 13.89 2.31 2.40
C THR A 107 14.13 0.81 2.44
N SER A 108 15.29 0.34 2.91
CA SER A 108 15.58 -1.10 3.00
C SER A 108 14.70 -1.81 4.02
N GLU A 109 14.45 -1.19 5.18
CA GLU A 109 13.59 -1.74 6.22
C GLU A 109 12.14 -1.79 5.76
N GLN A 110 11.67 -0.75 5.05
CA GLN A 110 10.35 -0.72 4.45
C GLN A 110 10.17 -1.84 3.40
N LYS A 111 11.18 -2.09 2.56
CA LYS A 111 11.16 -3.18 1.58
C LYS A 111 11.07 -4.56 2.24
N VAL A 112 11.85 -4.80 3.30
CA VAL A 112 11.80 -6.07 4.07
C VAL A 112 10.43 -6.27 4.71
N LEU A 113 9.85 -5.22 5.30
CA LEU A 113 8.51 -5.27 5.88
C LEU A 113 7.43 -5.55 4.81
N GLN A 114 7.53 -4.93 3.63
CA GLN A 114 6.61 -5.21 2.52
C GLN A 114 6.74 -6.65 2.00
N ALA A 115 7.96 -7.16 1.87
CA ALA A 115 8.20 -8.55 1.48
C ALA A 115 7.62 -9.54 2.50
N ALA A 116 7.77 -9.26 3.80
CA ALA A 116 7.19 -10.06 4.88
C ALA A 116 5.66 -10.03 4.86
N ARG A 117 5.05 -8.86 4.62
CA ARG A 117 3.60 -8.72 4.44
C ARG A 117 3.10 -9.53 3.25
N ALA A 118 3.77 -9.40 2.09
CA ALA A 118 3.45 -10.16 0.90
C ALA A 118 3.53 -11.68 1.14
N ALA A 119 4.59 -12.15 1.80
CA ALA A 119 4.74 -13.56 2.16
C ALA A 119 3.64 -14.05 3.10
N ALA A 120 3.25 -13.23 4.10
CA ALA A 120 2.14 -13.54 4.98
C ALA A 120 0.81 -13.63 4.22
N THR A 121 0.53 -12.68 3.32
CA THR A 121 -0.68 -12.70 2.48
C THR A 121 -0.72 -13.94 1.58
N ILE A 122 0.40 -14.33 0.96
CA ILE A 122 0.49 -15.57 0.17
C ILE A 122 0.19 -16.80 1.04
N GLY A 123 0.77 -16.86 2.24
CA GLY A 123 0.54 -17.97 3.17
C GLY A 123 -0.92 -18.09 3.60
N VAL A 124 -1.58 -16.96 3.87
CA VAL A 124 -3.01 -16.94 4.18
C VAL A 124 -3.86 -17.31 2.96
N ALA A 125 -3.55 -16.79 1.77
CA ALA A 125 -4.26 -17.14 0.54
C ALA A 125 -4.19 -18.66 0.25
N ALA A 126 -3.02 -19.29 0.46
CA ALA A 126 -2.87 -20.73 0.32
C ALA A 126 -3.71 -21.52 1.32
N ARG A 127 -3.83 -21.05 2.57
CA ARG A 127 -4.70 -21.66 3.59
C ARG A 127 -6.18 -21.55 3.22
N ILE A 128 -6.61 -20.39 2.73
CA ILE A 128 -7.99 -20.19 2.25
C ILE A 128 -8.26 -21.07 1.03
N SER A 129 -7.32 -21.18 0.08
CA SER A 129 -7.44 -22.08 -1.06
C SER A 129 -7.59 -23.55 -0.63
N PHE A 130 -6.83 -23.98 0.38
CA PHE A 130 -6.98 -25.33 0.93
C PHE A 130 -8.34 -25.53 1.63
N ALA A 131 -8.81 -24.53 2.39
CA ALA A 131 -10.13 -24.57 3.00
C ALA A 131 -11.25 -24.63 1.94
N LEU A 132 -11.09 -23.91 0.83
CA LEU A 132 -11.98 -23.93 -0.33
C LEU A 132 -12.07 -25.33 -0.97
N ASP A 133 -10.93 -26.01 -1.13
CA ASP A 133 -10.87 -27.38 -1.67
C ASP A 133 -11.58 -28.39 -0.76
N LEU A 134 -11.49 -28.19 0.56
CA LEU A 134 -12.18 -29.00 1.56
C LEU A 134 -13.65 -28.61 1.76
N GLY A 135 -14.04 -27.41 1.33
CA GLY A 135 -15.33 -26.81 1.64
C GLY A 135 -15.49 -26.43 3.12
N ALA A 136 -14.38 -26.11 3.78
CA ALA A 136 -14.34 -25.71 5.18
C ALA A 136 -14.50 -24.20 5.37
N PRO A 137 -14.99 -23.74 6.54
CA PRO A 137 -14.95 -22.34 6.94
C PRO A 137 -13.51 -21.80 6.97
N PHE A 138 -13.34 -20.52 6.61
CA PHE A 138 -12.04 -19.85 6.54
C PHE A 138 -12.04 -18.46 7.21
N SER A 139 -13.03 -18.16 8.05
CA SER A 139 -13.13 -16.88 8.80
C SER A 139 -11.91 -16.60 9.67
N ALA A 140 -11.35 -17.63 10.31
CA ALA A 140 -10.13 -17.51 11.11
C ALA A 140 -8.91 -17.09 10.27
N ASP A 141 -8.76 -17.64 9.05
CA ASP A 141 -7.67 -17.29 8.16
C ASP A 141 -7.85 -15.89 7.58
N LEU A 142 -9.09 -15.51 7.24
CA LEU A 142 -9.42 -14.17 6.76
C LEU A 142 -9.12 -13.10 7.83
N ALA A 143 -9.38 -13.39 9.11
CA ALA A 143 -9.06 -12.48 10.21
C ALA A 143 -7.55 -12.16 10.32
N LEU A 144 -6.66 -13.06 9.87
CA LEU A 144 -5.21 -12.83 9.85
C LEU A 144 -4.81 -11.73 8.86
N LEU A 145 -5.65 -11.44 7.85
CA LEU A 145 -5.43 -10.34 6.91
C LEU A 145 -5.82 -8.98 7.50
N GLY A 146 -6.61 -8.95 8.58
CA GLY A 146 -7.11 -7.72 9.21
C GLY A 146 -6.02 -6.66 9.48
N PRO A 147 -4.91 -7.02 10.15
CA PRO A 147 -3.80 -6.08 10.39
C PRO A 147 -3.09 -5.61 9.12
N LEU A 148 -3.14 -6.38 8.04
CA LEU A 148 -2.48 -6.09 6.76
C LEU A 148 -3.29 -5.11 5.89
N ILE A 149 -4.60 -5.02 6.11
CA ILE A 149 -5.50 -4.08 5.40
C ILE A 149 -5.21 -2.63 5.79
N GLN A 150 -4.64 -2.38 6.98
CA GLN A 150 -4.30 -1.03 7.42
C GLN A 150 -3.15 -0.46 6.59
N GLY A 151 -3.51 0.33 5.57
CA GLY A 151 -2.59 0.91 4.59
C GLY A 151 -2.72 0.31 3.18
N ASP A 152 -3.66 -0.61 2.96
CA ASP A 152 -3.87 -1.28 1.67
C ASP A 152 -5.36 -1.43 1.34
N ALA A 153 -5.90 -0.43 0.62
CA ALA A 153 -7.31 -0.41 0.22
C ALA A 153 -7.68 -1.57 -0.72
N LYS A 154 -6.76 -1.98 -1.61
CA LYS A 154 -7.00 -3.07 -2.56
C LYS A 154 -7.12 -4.41 -1.85
N LEU A 155 -6.25 -4.64 -0.85
CA LEU A 155 -6.37 -5.82 0.00
C LEU A 155 -7.71 -5.83 0.74
N GLY A 156 -8.14 -4.67 1.27
CA GLY A 156 -9.45 -4.53 1.91
C GLY A 156 -10.63 -4.88 1.00
N GLU A 157 -10.61 -4.45 -0.26
CA GLU A 157 -11.65 -4.80 -1.24
C GLU A 157 -11.72 -6.31 -1.52
N ILE A 158 -10.57 -6.96 -1.68
CA ILE A 158 -10.51 -8.41 -1.91
C ILE A 158 -11.04 -9.17 -0.69
N VAL A 159 -10.63 -8.77 0.52
CA VAL A 159 -11.09 -9.37 1.77
C VAL A 159 -12.60 -9.19 1.96
N ALA A 160 -13.14 -8.01 1.64
CA ALA A 160 -14.57 -7.74 1.72
C ALA A 160 -15.41 -8.65 0.82
N GLN A 161 -14.88 -9.05 -0.34
CA GLN A 161 -15.56 -9.99 -1.24
C GLN A 161 -15.57 -11.43 -0.72
N LEU A 162 -14.60 -11.80 0.11
CA LEU A 162 -14.51 -13.12 0.74
C LEU A 162 -15.35 -13.23 2.01
N GLN A 163 -15.64 -12.11 2.68
CA GLN A 163 -16.37 -12.05 3.94
C GLN A 163 -17.71 -12.80 3.96
N PRO A 164 -18.58 -12.71 2.92
CA PRO A 164 -19.89 -13.38 2.95
C PRO A 164 -19.81 -14.91 2.99
N TYR A 165 -18.69 -15.48 2.54
CA TYR A 165 -18.49 -16.92 2.43
C TYR A 165 -17.63 -17.49 3.56
N ALA A 166 -17.02 -16.64 4.38
CA ALA A 166 -15.97 -17.05 5.31
C ALA A 166 -16.46 -17.93 6.48
N GLU A 167 -17.65 -17.63 7.01
CA GLU A 167 -18.24 -18.34 8.16
C GLU A 167 -18.80 -19.72 7.78
N ALA A 168 -19.51 -19.80 6.65
CA ALA A 168 -20.11 -21.04 6.18
C ALA A 168 -19.14 -21.90 5.36
N GLY A 169 -18.09 -21.29 4.80
CA GLY A 169 -17.35 -21.86 3.70
C GLY A 169 -18.19 -21.87 2.41
N VAL A 170 -17.66 -22.51 1.38
CA VAL A 170 -18.41 -22.81 0.15
C VAL A 170 -18.35 -24.30 -0.14
N VAL A 171 -19.31 -24.80 -0.90
CA VAL A 171 -19.35 -26.22 -1.27
C VAL A 171 -18.12 -26.56 -2.10
N SER A 172 -17.40 -27.62 -1.75
CA SER A 172 -16.19 -28.04 -2.46
C SER A 172 -16.49 -28.54 -3.87
N ARG A 173 -15.48 -28.53 -4.76
CA ARG A 173 -15.61 -29.08 -6.12
C ARG A 173 -16.03 -30.54 -6.11
N ALA A 174 -15.47 -31.32 -5.19
CA ALA A 174 -15.80 -32.74 -5.02
C ALA A 174 -17.28 -32.92 -4.61
N ALA A 175 -17.77 -32.10 -3.68
CA ALA A 175 -19.17 -32.13 -3.27
C ALA A 175 -20.10 -31.66 -4.40
N LEU A 176 -19.76 -30.60 -5.13
CA LEU A 176 -20.51 -30.14 -6.30
C LEU A 176 -20.62 -31.21 -7.39
N ALA A 177 -19.53 -31.94 -7.65
CA ALA A 177 -19.51 -33.05 -8.59
C ALA A 177 -20.34 -34.25 -8.08
N ALA A 178 -20.32 -34.53 -6.78
CA ALA A 178 -21.11 -35.59 -6.16
C ALA A 178 -22.62 -35.28 -6.14
N GLU A 179 -23.01 -34.02 -6.00
CA GLU A 179 -24.41 -33.57 -6.06
C GLU A 179 -24.97 -33.58 -7.49
N PHE A 180 -24.10 -33.43 -8.51
CA PHE A 180 -24.50 -33.21 -9.89
C PHE A 180 -25.42 -34.30 -10.50
N PRO A 181 -25.21 -35.62 -10.28
CA PRO A 181 -26.08 -36.65 -10.84
C PRO A 181 -27.55 -36.51 -10.39
N ALA A 182 -27.80 -36.07 -9.17
CA ALA A 182 -29.16 -35.84 -8.68
C ALA A 182 -29.80 -34.63 -9.36
N VAL A 183 -29.02 -33.56 -9.57
CA VAL A 183 -29.44 -32.34 -10.27
C VAL A 183 -29.76 -32.64 -11.74
N ALA A 184 -28.88 -33.40 -12.41
CA ALA A 184 -29.07 -33.87 -13.78
C ALA A 184 -30.39 -34.64 -13.93
N LYS A 185 -30.66 -35.58 -13.01
CA LYS A 185 -31.88 -36.39 -13.02
C LYS A 185 -33.14 -35.53 -12.80
N ALA A 186 -33.07 -34.55 -11.92
CA ALA A 186 -34.18 -33.61 -11.66
C ALA A 186 -34.46 -32.70 -12.87
N ALA A 187 -33.41 -32.18 -13.51
CA ALA A 187 -33.53 -31.34 -14.71
C ALA A 187 -34.15 -32.12 -15.88
N LEU A 188 -33.68 -33.35 -16.13
CA LEU A 188 -34.26 -34.22 -17.16
C LEU A 188 -35.74 -34.55 -16.88
N ALA A 189 -36.09 -34.82 -15.62
CA ALA A 189 -37.49 -35.09 -15.25
C ALA A 189 -38.41 -33.87 -15.47
N GLN A 190 -37.92 -32.65 -15.25
CA GLN A 190 -38.65 -31.43 -15.55
C GLN A 190 -38.82 -31.21 -17.06
N ASP A 191 -37.77 -31.46 -17.85
CA ASP A 191 -37.82 -31.35 -19.31
C ASP A 191 -38.88 -32.29 -19.91
N LEU A 192 -38.85 -33.57 -19.49
CA LEU A 192 -39.82 -34.59 -19.89
C LEU A 192 -41.26 -34.23 -19.49
N ALA A 193 -41.46 -33.60 -18.34
CA ALA A 193 -42.77 -33.20 -17.86
C ALA A 193 -43.35 -32.03 -18.68
N ASP A 194 -42.50 -31.08 -19.07
CA ASP A 194 -42.87 -29.93 -19.91
C ASP A 194 -43.22 -30.37 -21.33
N ASP A 195 -42.39 -31.23 -21.94
CA ASP A 195 -42.67 -31.87 -23.24
C ASP A 195 -44.00 -32.63 -23.19
N SER A 196 -44.23 -33.42 -22.14
CA SER A 196 -45.46 -34.19 -21.96
C SER A 196 -46.71 -33.32 -21.75
N PHE A 197 -46.57 -32.11 -21.19
CA PHE A 197 -47.66 -31.16 -21.04
C PHE A 197 -47.94 -30.43 -22.36
N GLY A 198 -46.90 -30.00 -23.06
CA GLY A 198 -46.96 -29.44 -24.41
C GLY A 198 -47.63 -30.38 -25.40
N GLU A 199 -47.23 -31.66 -25.43
CA GLU A 199 -47.84 -32.68 -26.28
C GLU A 199 -49.31 -32.98 -25.92
N ARG A 200 -49.70 -32.91 -24.64
CA ARG A 200 -51.10 -33.12 -24.21
C ARG A 200 -52.01 -31.96 -24.60
N VAL A 201 -51.51 -30.73 -24.57
CA VAL A 201 -52.23 -29.54 -25.02
C VAL A 201 -52.31 -29.52 -26.55
N LEU A 202 -51.20 -29.85 -27.23
CA LEU A 202 -51.15 -29.90 -28.70
C LEU A 202 -51.95 -31.09 -29.26
N GLY A 203 -52.02 -32.22 -28.55
CA GLY A 203 -52.84 -33.39 -28.91
C GLY A 203 -54.34 -33.15 -28.83
N LYS A 204 -54.79 -32.18 -28.01
CA LYS A 204 -56.20 -31.75 -27.96
C LYS A 204 -56.58 -30.73 -29.04
N LEU A 205 -55.59 -30.03 -29.62
CA LEU A 205 -55.78 -29.06 -30.71
C LEU A 205 -55.44 -29.63 -32.11
N ARG A 206 -54.66 -30.71 -32.18
CA ARG A 206 -54.25 -31.39 -33.43
C ARG A 206 -55.33 -32.22 -34.12
N ASN A 207 -56.54 -32.30 -33.57
CA ASN A 207 -57.68 -32.84 -34.32
C ASN A 207 -58.18 -31.89 -35.44
N LEU A 208 -57.54 -30.72 -35.65
CA LEU A 208 -57.97 -29.80 -36.71
C LEU A 208 -56.91 -29.32 -37.72
N VAL A 209 -55.60 -29.28 -37.43
CA VAL A 209 -54.60 -28.88 -38.45
C VAL A 209 -53.28 -29.60 -38.23
N SER A 210 -53.07 -30.68 -38.97
CA SER A 210 -51.79 -31.39 -39.08
C SER A 210 -50.91 -30.65 -40.09
N LEU A 211 -50.14 -29.67 -39.61
CA LEU A 211 -48.99 -29.15 -40.36
C LEU A 211 -47.71 -29.51 -39.62
N ARG A 212 -47.09 -30.56 -40.15
CA ARG A 212 -45.81 -31.16 -39.75
C ARG A 212 -44.72 -30.09 -39.71
N ARG A 213 -44.29 -29.69 -38.51
CA ARG A 213 -43.07 -28.88 -38.34
C ARG A 213 -41.90 -29.85 -38.12
N VAL A 214 -41.13 -30.03 -39.19
CA VAL A 214 -39.81 -30.66 -39.21
C VAL A 214 -38.78 -29.55 -39.15
N GLY A 215 -37.77 -29.70 -38.30
CA GLY A 215 -36.74 -28.71 -37.98
C GLY A 215 -37.00 -28.17 -36.58
N ASP A 216 -36.25 -28.54 -35.55
CA ASP A 216 -34.78 -28.51 -35.51
C ASP A 216 -34.33 -29.19 -34.20
N VAL A 217 -33.68 -30.36 -34.22
CA VAL A 217 -32.89 -30.81 -33.05
C VAL A 217 -31.75 -31.75 -33.47
N PRO A 218 -30.56 -31.22 -33.75
CA PRO A 218 -29.33 -31.93 -33.41
C PRO A 218 -28.28 -30.99 -32.80
N GLY A 219 -27.94 -31.18 -31.50
CA GLY A 219 -26.71 -30.65 -30.89
C GLY A 219 -26.86 -29.83 -29.60
N ASP A 220 -28.07 -29.37 -29.27
CA ASP A 220 -28.34 -28.44 -28.16
C ASP A 220 -29.42 -28.90 -27.16
N SER A 221 -29.77 -30.19 -27.16
CA SER A 221 -30.75 -30.73 -26.22
C SER A 221 -30.28 -30.58 -24.77
N VAL A 222 -31.25 -30.51 -23.85
CA VAL A 222 -31.02 -30.42 -22.40
C VAL A 222 -30.11 -31.55 -21.92
N ASP A 223 -30.38 -32.79 -22.36
CA ASP A 223 -29.56 -33.97 -22.06
C ASP A 223 -28.12 -33.82 -22.57
N ALA A 224 -27.92 -33.34 -23.81
CA ALA A 224 -26.58 -33.13 -24.35
C ALA A 224 -25.79 -32.07 -23.55
N LYS A 225 -26.45 -31.00 -23.09
CA LYS A 225 -25.83 -29.97 -22.24
C LYS A 225 -25.45 -30.52 -20.86
N ILE A 226 -26.35 -31.28 -20.23
CA ILE A 226 -26.12 -31.92 -18.93
C ILE A 226 -24.97 -32.92 -19.02
N ALA A 227 -24.93 -33.77 -20.06
CA ALA A 227 -23.85 -34.73 -20.27
C ALA A 227 -22.49 -34.04 -20.48
N ARG A 228 -22.44 -32.95 -21.27
CA ARG A 228 -21.22 -32.14 -21.43
C ARG A 228 -20.79 -31.49 -20.11
N ALA A 229 -21.74 -31.04 -19.30
CA ALA A 229 -21.46 -30.46 -17.99
C ALA A 229 -20.90 -31.52 -17.02
N GLU A 230 -21.42 -32.75 -17.05
CA GLU A 230 -20.88 -33.87 -16.26
C GLU A 230 -19.43 -34.20 -16.64
N VAL A 231 -19.14 -34.22 -17.95
CA VAL A 231 -17.78 -34.44 -18.45
C VAL A 231 -16.86 -33.30 -18.01
N ALA A 232 -17.31 -32.05 -18.09
CA ALA A 232 -16.54 -30.90 -17.61
C ALA A 232 -16.24 -30.99 -16.11
N LEU A 233 -17.21 -31.41 -15.28
CA LEU A 233 -17.00 -31.63 -13.84
C LEU A 233 -15.99 -32.75 -13.56
N LYS A 234 -16.05 -33.86 -14.30
CA LYS A 234 -15.06 -34.96 -14.19
C LYS A 234 -13.65 -34.53 -14.58
N GLN A 235 -13.52 -33.55 -15.47
CA GLN A 235 -12.26 -32.94 -15.86
C GLN A 235 -11.79 -31.84 -14.90
N GLY A 236 -12.56 -31.54 -13.84
CA GLY A 236 -12.28 -30.45 -12.91
C GLY A 236 -12.61 -29.05 -13.43
N ASN A 237 -13.26 -28.94 -14.60
CA ASN A 237 -13.64 -27.67 -15.20
C ASN A 237 -15.03 -27.21 -14.74
N LEU A 238 -15.09 -26.70 -13.51
CA LEU A 238 -16.33 -26.19 -12.92
C LEU A 238 -16.88 -24.99 -13.70
N THR A 239 -16.02 -24.11 -14.22
CA THR A 239 -16.43 -22.93 -15.00
C THR A 239 -17.21 -23.31 -16.25
N GLN A 240 -16.73 -24.31 -17.00
CA GLN A 240 -17.43 -24.82 -18.18
C GLN A 240 -18.75 -25.49 -17.81
N ALA A 241 -18.78 -26.28 -16.73
CA ALA A 241 -20.01 -26.92 -16.26
C ALA A 241 -21.07 -25.88 -15.89
N VAL A 242 -20.71 -24.82 -15.15
CA VAL A 242 -21.61 -23.72 -14.81
C VAL A 242 -22.12 -23.00 -16.06
N ALA A 243 -21.27 -22.74 -17.05
CA ALA A 243 -21.69 -22.10 -18.30
C ALA A 243 -22.73 -22.94 -19.07
N LEU A 244 -22.52 -24.26 -19.14
CA LEU A 244 -23.45 -25.18 -19.77
C LEU A 244 -24.78 -25.25 -19.03
N MET A 245 -24.75 -25.33 -17.70
CA MET A 245 -25.95 -25.36 -16.87
C MET A 245 -26.74 -24.04 -16.91
N LYS A 246 -26.07 -22.90 -17.08
CA LYS A 246 -26.71 -21.59 -17.34
C LYS A 246 -27.37 -21.49 -18.72
N SER A 247 -26.85 -22.22 -19.70
CA SER A 247 -27.39 -22.24 -21.06
C SER A 247 -28.61 -23.16 -21.23
N LEU A 248 -29.05 -23.80 -20.14
CA LEU A 248 -30.24 -24.62 -20.14
C LEU A 248 -31.51 -23.75 -20.28
N PRO A 249 -32.55 -24.29 -20.93
CA PRO A 249 -33.83 -23.59 -21.11
C PRO A 249 -34.53 -23.33 -19.76
N ALA A 250 -35.42 -22.33 -19.75
CA ALA A 250 -36.07 -21.84 -18.54
C ALA A 250 -36.98 -22.88 -17.85
N ASN A 251 -37.49 -23.86 -18.61
CA ASN A 251 -38.34 -24.95 -18.10
C ASN A 251 -37.63 -25.82 -17.06
N VAL A 252 -36.30 -25.99 -17.18
CA VAL A 252 -35.47 -26.78 -16.24
C VAL A 252 -34.65 -25.93 -15.26
N ALA A 253 -34.69 -24.61 -15.39
CA ALA A 253 -33.88 -23.68 -14.59
C ALA A 253 -34.10 -23.86 -13.08
N SER A 254 -35.32 -24.19 -12.65
CA SER A 254 -35.66 -24.37 -11.24
C SER A 254 -34.95 -25.56 -10.59
N ALA A 255 -34.76 -26.67 -11.33
CA ALA A 255 -34.05 -27.85 -10.84
C ALA A 255 -32.55 -27.59 -10.63
N VAL A 256 -31.96 -26.72 -11.45
CA VAL A 256 -30.51 -26.47 -11.48
C VAL A 256 -30.08 -25.25 -10.66
N ALA A 257 -31.01 -24.33 -10.37
CA ALA A 257 -30.74 -23.08 -9.67
C ALA A 257 -29.99 -23.26 -8.32
N PRO A 258 -30.39 -24.20 -7.45
CA PRO A 258 -29.72 -24.39 -6.16
C PRO A 258 -28.25 -24.83 -6.32
N TRP A 259 -27.98 -25.71 -7.28
CA TRP A 259 -26.63 -26.17 -7.58
C TRP A 259 -25.79 -25.07 -8.24
N LEU A 260 -26.39 -24.32 -9.17
CA LEU A 260 -25.74 -23.16 -9.81
C LEU A 260 -25.32 -22.12 -8.78
N ALA A 261 -26.19 -21.76 -7.83
CA ALA A 261 -25.85 -20.79 -6.79
C ALA A 261 -24.64 -21.23 -5.95
N LYS A 262 -24.57 -22.52 -5.57
CA LYS A 262 -23.41 -23.09 -4.85
C LYS A 262 -22.14 -23.06 -5.71
N ALA A 263 -22.24 -23.45 -6.97
CA ALA A 263 -21.10 -23.48 -7.89
C ALA A 263 -20.57 -22.08 -8.22
N GLU A 264 -21.45 -21.10 -8.38
CA GLU A 264 -21.09 -19.69 -8.55
C GLU A 264 -20.42 -19.11 -7.30
N ALA A 265 -20.94 -19.42 -6.11
CA ALA A 265 -20.30 -19.02 -4.85
C ALA A 265 -18.88 -19.59 -4.73
N HIS A 266 -18.68 -20.86 -5.11
CA HIS A 266 -17.35 -21.47 -5.16
C HIS A 266 -16.43 -20.73 -6.12
N LEU A 267 -16.86 -20.49 -7.36
CA LEU A 267 -16.07 -19.78 -8.37
C LEU A 267 -15.75 -18.33 -7.98
N ALA A 268 -16.72 -17.61 -7.40
CA ALA A 268 -16.51 -16.24 -6.93
C ALA A 268 -15.47 -16.17 -5.82
N THR A 269 -15.51 -17.13 -4.89
CA THR A 269 -14.53 -17.27 -3.79
C THR A 269 -13.15 -17.60 -4.35
N GLU A 270 -13.06 -18.57 -5.26
CA GLU A 270 -11.81 -18.95 -5.92
C GLU A 270 -11.17 -17.76 -6.64
N GLN A 271 -11.93 -17.03 -7.45
CA GLN A 271 -11.45 -15.84 -8.15
C GLN A 271 -10.98 -14.73 -7.21
N ALA A 272 -11.59 -14.60 -6.02
CA ALA A 272 -11.14 -13.65 -5.02
C ALA A 272 -9.83 -14.10 -4.35
N VAL A 273 -9.65 -15.40 -4.08
CA VAL A 273 -8.39 -15.99 -3.58
C VAL A 273 -7.26 -15.89 -4.61
N ASP A 274 -7.55 -16.10 -5.89
CA ASP A 274 -6.58 -15.92 -6.97
C ASP A 274 -6.12 -14.46 -7.07
N ARG A 275 -7.06 -13.52 -6.98
CA ARG A 275 -6.74 -12.08 -6.93
C ARG A 275 -5.93 -11.72 -5.70
N LEU A 276 -6.22 -12.31 -4.54
CA LEU A 276 -5.44 -12.14 -3.32
C LEU A 276 -3.98 -12.59 -3.53
N SER A 277 -3.79 -13.78 -4.11
CA SER A 277 -2.49 -14.36 -4.40
C SER A 277 -1.70 -13.52 -5.42
N ALA A 278 -2.34 -13.14 -6.53
CA ALA A 278 -1.73 -12.30 -7.57
C ALA A 278 -1.31 -10.93 -7.01
N TYR A 279 -2.16 -10.33 -6.18
CA TYR A 279 -1.87 -9.06 -5.52
C TYR A 279 -0.67 -9.16 -4.57
N ALA A 280 -0.60 -10.24 -3.78
CA ALA A 280 0.54 -10.48 -2.90
C ALA A 280 1.85 -10.70 -3.67
N VAL A 281 1.82 -11.40 -4.81
CA VAL A 281 2.98 -11.54 -5.70
C VAL A 281 3.40 -10.18 -6.27
N GLN A 282 2.44 -9.33 -6.65
CA GLN A 282 2.74 -7.97 -7.10
C GLN A 282 3.44 -7.15 -6.01
N LEU A 283 2.96 -7.22 -4.75
CA LEU A 283 3.60 -6.55 -3.61
C LEU A 283 5.04 -7.06 -3.41
N LEU A 284 5.26 -8.37 -3.52
CA LEU A 284 6.60 -8.96 -3.44
C LEU A 284 7.50 -8.46 -4.57
N GLY A 285 6.98 -8.35 -5.79
CA GLY A 285 7.71 -7.80 -6.94
C GLY A 285 8.12 -6.34 -6.76
N GLN A 286 7.28 -5.53 -6.12
CA GLN A 286 7.58 -4.12 -5.81
C GLN A 286 8.61 -3.96 -4.68
N SER A 287 8.77 -4.97 -3.84
CA SER A 287 9.73 -4.96 -2.72
C SER A 287 11.18 -5.30 -3.12
N ARG A 288 11.40 -5.83 -4.34
CA ARG A 288 12.73 -6.19 -4.85
C ARG A 288 13.58 -4.98 -5.26
#